data_AF-A0A7X6WSP3-F1
#
_entry.id   AF-A0A7X6WSP3-F1
#
_cell.length_a   1.000
_cell.length_b   1.000
_cell.length_c   1.000
_cell.angle_alpha   90.00
_cell.angle_beta   90.00
_cell.angle_gamma   90.00
#
_symmetry.space_group_name_H-M   'P 1'
#
loop_
_entity.id
_entity.type
_entity.pdbx_description
1 polymer ?
#
loop_
_entity_poly.entity_id
_entity_poly.type
_entity_poly.pdbx_seq_one_letter_code
_entity_poly.pdbx_strand_id
1 'polypeptide(L)' 'MRLIVNLPAFNEAEKIGETIRRIPRQIKGVDEVFVQVTDDGSKDDTVKI' A
#
# COMPACT_ATOMS: atom_id res chain seq x y z
N MET A 1 1.35 -13.99 -13.79
CA MET A 1 0.17 -13.51 -13.01
C MET A 1 0.55 -12.25 -12.24
N ARG A 2 -0.35 -11.26 -12.18
CA ARG A 2 -0.20 -10.03 -11.39
C ARG A 2 -0.97 -10.14 -10.07
N LEU A 3 -0.33 -9.83 -8.95
CA LEU A 3 -0.98 -9.72 -7.64
C LEU A 3 -1.22 -8.24 -7.34
N ILE A 4 -2.47 -7.88 -7.03
CA ILE A 4 -2.82 -6.54 -6.59
C ILE A 4 -3.06 -6.59 -5.07
N VAL A 5 -2.29 -5.79 -4.32
CA VAL A 5 -2.51 -5.58 -2.89
C VAL A 5 -3.28 -4.29 -2.71
N ASN A 6 -4.56 -4.41 -2.40
CA ASN A 6 -5.40 -3.26 -2.06
C ASN A 6 -5.14 -2.84 -0.61
N LEU A 7 -4.82 -1.57 -0.42
CA LEU A 7 -4.54 -0.97 0.88
C LEU A 7 -5.41 0.29 1.06
N PRO A 8 -6.64 0.15 1.59
CA PRO A 8 -7.39 1.28 2.11
C PRO A 8 -6.63 1.92 3.27
N ALA A 9 -6.58 3.25 3.32
CA ALA A 9 -5.87 4.00 4.35
C ALA A 9 -6.73 5.17 4.88
N PHE A 10 -6.85 5.27 6.20
CA PHE A 10 -7.55 6.35 6.88
C PHE A 10 -6.72 6.82 8.08
N ASN A 11 -6.15 8.02 8.00
CA ASN A 11 -5.29 8.62 9.04
C ASN A 11 -4.09 7.74 9.44
N GLU A 12 -3.36 7.23 8.46
CA GLU A 12 -2.20 6.34 8.60
C GLU A 12 -0.86 7.06 8.29
N ALA A 13 -0.79 8.40 8.36
CA ALA A 13 0.40 9.17 7.98
C ALA A 13 1.73 8.65 8.57
N GLU A 14 1.70 8.16 9.82
CA GLU A 14 2.89 7.64 10.50
C GLU A 14 3.28 6.21 10.10
N LYS A 15 2.33 5.42 9.57
CA LYS A 15 2.45 3.96 9.42
C LYS A 15 2.40 3.50 7.96
N ILE A 16 1.70 4.21 7.09
CA ILE A 16 1.40 3.79 5.72
C ILE A 16 2.68 3.47 4.93
N GLY A 17 3.72 4.28 5.10
CA GLY A 17 5.02 4.07 4.45
C GLY A 17 5.71 2.79 4.93
N GLU A 18 5.64 2.46 6.22
CA GLU A 18 6.18 1.21 6.74
C GLU A 18 5.38 0.00 6.22
N THR A 19 4.05 0.09 6.24
CA THR A 19 3.16 -0.96 5.73
C THR A 19 3.46 -1.29 4.27
N ILE A 20 3.61 -0.27 3.40
CA ILE A 20 3.95 -0.45 1.98
C ILE A 20 5.34 -1.09 1.79
N ARG A 21 6.31 -0.77 2.66
CA ARG A 21 7.66 -1.35 2.61
C ARG A 21 7.70 -2.82 3.04
N ARG A 22 6.81 -3.23 3.95
CA ARG A 22 6.70 -4.62 4.41
C ARG A 22 6.06 -5.55 3.38
N ILE A 23 5.36 -5.02 2.38
CA ILE A 23 4.76 -5.83 1.30
C ILE A 23 5.88 -6.41 0.41
N PRO A 24 5.96 -7.75 0.27
CA PRO A 24 6.95 -8.39 -0.60
C PRO A 24 6.80 -7.94 -2.05
N ARG A 25 7.91 -7.56 -2.69
CA ARG A 25 7.93 -7.16 -4.11
C ARG A 25 8.15 -8.33 -5.07
N GLN A 26 8.57 -9.48 -4.54
CA GLN A 26 8.80 -10.70 -5.31
C GLN A 26 8.16 -11.87 -4.58
N ILE A 27 7.33 -12.62 -5.30
CA ILE A 27 6.68 -13.84 -4.80
C ILE A 27 6.85 -14.88 -5.90
N LYS A 28 7.30 -16.09 -5.56
CA LYS A 28 7.50 -17.17 -6.52
C LYS A 28 6.18 -17.47 -7.25
N GLY A 29 6.20 -17.41 -8.58
CA GLY A 29 5.01 -17.63 -9.42
C GLY A 29 4.12 -16.39 -9.62
N VAL A 30 4.53 -15.23 -9.12
CA VAL A 30 3.89 -13.93 -9.37
C VAL A 30 4.88 -13.06 -10.15
N ASP A 31 4.44 -12.55 -11.30
CA ASP A 31 5.30 -11.75 -12.18
C ASP A 31 5.46 -10.32 -11.65
N GLU A 32 4.42 -9.81 -10.99
CA GLU A 32 4.37 -8.45 -10.46
C GLU A 32 3.49 -8.37 -9.21
N VAL A 33 3.97 -7.67 -8.19
CA VAL A 33 3.18 -7.23 -7.03
C VAL A 33 2.93 -5.74 -7.16
N PHE A 34 1.67 -5.37 -7.41
CA PHE A 34 1.22 -3.99 -7.52
C PHE A 34 0.48 -3.59 -6.25
N VAL A 35 0.93 -2.52 -5.58
CA VAL A 35 0.29 -2.00 -4.37
C VAL A 35 -0.62 -0.84 -4.76
N GLN A 36 -1.92 -1.01 -4.55
CA GLN A 36 -2.93 0.01 -4.78
C GLN A 36 -3.38 0.59 -3.44
N VAL A 37 -3.03 1.85 -3.20
CA VAL A 37 -3.47 2.57 -2.01
C VAL A 37 -4.71 3.39 -2.35
N THR A 38 -5.74 3.27 -1.51
CA THR A 38 -6.97 4.06 -1.63
C THR A 38 -7.15 4.85 -0.34
N ASP A 39 -7.12 6.18 -0.44
CA ASP A 39 -7.45 7.03 0.71
C ASP A 39 -8.95 6.95 1.01
N ASP A 40 -9.31 6.70 2.27
CA ASP A 40 -10.68 6.52 2.74
C ASP A 40 -11.17 7.76 3.51
N GLY A 41 -10.78 8.95 3.04
CA GLY A 41 -11.21 10.23 3.60
C GLY A 41 -10.31 10.73 4.75
N SER A 42 -9.00 10.52 4.65
CA SER A 42 -8.06 10.98 5.70
C SER A 42 -8.08 12.49 5.86
N LYS A 43 -7.78 12.95 7.08
CA LYS A 43 -7.67 14.37 7.45
C LYS A 43 -6.26 14.77 7.88
N ASP A 44 -5.33 13.82 7.83
CA ASP A 44 -3.92 14.01 8.12
C ASP A 44 -3.07 13.88 6.84
N ASP A 45 -1.76 13.78 7.01
CA ASP A 45 -0.79 13.68 5.92
C ASP A 45 -0.70 12.27 5.29
N THR A 46 -1.73 11.41 5.40
CA THR A 46 -1.73 10.03 4.85
C THR A 46 -1.41 9.97 3.35
N VAL A 47 -1.90 10.93 2.57
CA VAL A 47 -1.73 10.99 1.10
C VAL A 47 -0.46 11.77 0.71
N LYS A 48 0.27 12.31 1.67
CA LYS A 48 1.47 13.11 1.41
C LYS A 48 2.64 12.17 1.15
N ILE A 49 2.91 11.91 -0.12
CA ILE A 49 4.00 11.03 -0.60
C ILE A 49 5.05 11.86 -1.31
#